data_AF-K1Q8R2-F1
#
_entry.id   AF-K1Q8R2-F1
#
_cell.length_a   1.000
_cell.length_b   1.000
_cell.length_c   1.000
_cell.angle_alpha   90.00
_cell.angle_beta   90.00
_cell.angle_gamma   90.00
#
_symmetry.space_group_name_H-M   'P 1'
#
loop_
_entity.id
_entity.type
_entity.pdbx_description
1 polymer ?
#
loop_
_entity_poly.entity_id
_entity_poly.type
_entity_poly.pdbx_seq_one_letter_code
_entity_poly.pdbx_strand_id
1 'polypeptide(L)'
;MADAYSFVKGGKLKLKGHKDKKHKKHKKKRKHDEIDNSSQGSSHTDPDIAAHGGWWKAKKFEDITGNVAIEIGDSRYVSAVDNGTFRLGEPRDQGDGPEAEEILTAVQVSDTKIALKSGYGKYLTVDPDGDVTGKAEAIGMREQWEPVFQDGKMALNGSNGKFLSANRDDEIVCLSSKAGEQEIIQIRLNTSLEVDPLENIPKEERGKVKETEINYVKKFQSFQDRKLKVSKEDVSSLKKAKKEGIFHETLLDRQVMILTCILCFDQSILF
;
A
#
# COMPACT_ATOMS: atom_id res chain seq x y z
N MET A 1 8.94 -61.06 -11.69
CA MET A 1 7.62 -60.95 -11.01
C MET A 1 6.95 -59.73 -11.63
N ALA A 2 6.04 -59.94 -12.57
CA ALA A 2 5.42 -58.89 -13.38
C ALA A 2 4.12 -58.43 -12.72
N ASP A 3 3.94 -57.11 -12.64
CA ASP A 3 2.83 -56.46 -11.94
C ASP A 3 1.52 -56.59 -12.73
N ALA A 4 0.48 -57.12 -12.09
CA ALA A 4 -0.69 -57.74 -12.72
C ALA A 4 -1.86 -56.77 -13.00
N TYR A 5 -1.62 -55.46 -13.15
CA TYR A 5 -2.71 -54.48 -13.28
C TYR A 5 -2.54 -53.37 -14.33
N SER A 6 -1.60 -53.49 -15.27
CA SER A 6 -1.33 -52.45 -16.27
C SER A 6 -2.21 -52.48 -17.54
N PHE A 7 -3.39 -53.13 -17.54
CA PHE A 7 -4.21 -53.31 -18.74
C PHE A 7 -5.69 -52.87 -18.62
N VAL A 8 -5.99 -51.82 -17.87
CA VAL A 8 -7.35 -51.25 -17.86
C VAL A 8 -7.43 -50.01 -18.75
N LYS A 9 -7.89 -50.20 -20.00
CA LYS A 9 -8.31 -49.11 -20.90
C LYS A 9 -9.64 -48.53 -20.41
N GLY A 10 -9.61 -47.35 -19.80
CA GLY A 10 -10.81 -46.62 -19.37
C GLY A 10 -11.63 -46.09 -20.56
N GLY A 11 -12.57 -46.89 -21.05
CA GLY A 11 -13.59 -46.46 -22.01
C GLY A 11 -14.67 -45.59 -21.35
N LYS A 12 -15.12 -44.53 -22.03
CA LYS A 12 -16.17 -43.60 -21.54
C LYS A 12 -17.48 -44.34 -21.25
N LEU A 13 -17.95 -44.21 -20.01
CA LEU A 13 -19.27 -44.64 -19.55
C LEU A 13 -20.37 -43.90 -20.33
N LYS A 14 -21.18 -44.61 -21.11
CA LYS A 14 -22.38 -44.06 -21.77
C LYS A 14 -23.61 -44.42 -20.93
N LEU A 15 -24.12 -43.45 -20.17
CA LEU A 15 -25.38 -43.59 -19.44
C LEU A 15 -26.55 -43.48 -20.43
N LYS A 16 -27.27 -44.58 -20.64
CA LYS A 16 -28.40 -44.69 -21.57
C LYS A 16 -29.67 -44.26 -20.82
N GLY A 17 -30.31 -43.14 -21.17
CA GLY A 17 -31.62 -42.83 -20.58
C GLY A 17 -32.11 -41.39 -20.44
N HIS A 18 -31.56 -40.37 -21.11
CA HIS A 18 -32.23 -39.06 -21.14
C HIS A 18 -32.18 -38.40 -22.51
N LYS A 19 -33.36 -38.00 -23.00
CA LYS A 19 -33.64 -37.46 -24.34
C LYS A 19 -32.93 -36.14 -24.59
N ASP A 20 -32.27 -36.05 -25.74
CA ASP A 20 -31.63 -34.86 -26.30
C ASP A 20 -32.59 -33.67 -26.43
N LYS A 21 -32.14 -32.49 -25.98
CA LYS A 21 -32.72 -31.21 -26.39
C LYS A 21 -31.67 -30.35 -27.10
N LYS A 22 -32.05 -30.01 -28.33
CA LYS A 22 -31.42 -29.19 -29.37
C LYS A 22 -30.68 -27.93 -28.87
N HIS A 23 -29.51 -27.73 -29.51
CA HIS A 23 -28.80 -26.47 -29.81
C HIS A 23 -29.19 -25.21 -29.02
N LYS A 24 -28.35 -24.84 -28.05
CA LYS A 24 -28.16 -23.44 -27.64
C LYS A 24 -26.85 -22.90 -28.21
N LYS A 25 -27.01 -21.89 -29.08
CA LYS A 25 -26.01 -21.02 -29.70
C LYS A 25 -24.87 -20.70 -28.72
N HIS A 26 -23.63 -21.03 -29.10
CA HIS A 26 -22.43 -20.60 -28.37
C HIS A 26 -22.43 -19.08 -28.24
N LYS A 27 -22.71 -18.57 -27.04
CA LYS A 27 -22.42 -17.19 -26.67
C LYS A 27 -20.90 -17.09 -26.63
N LYS A 28 -20.32 -16.36 -27.59
CA LYS A 28 -18.90 -15.98 -27.63
C LYS A 28 -18.49 -15.58 -26.20
N LYS A 29 -17.64 -16.40 -25.57
CA LYS A 29 -16.93 -16.04 -24.35
C LYS A 29 -16.15 -14.78 -24.74
N ARG A 30 -16.57 -13.62 -24.26
CA ARG A 30 -15.78 -12.41 -24.38
C ARG A 30 -14.45 -12.74 -23.73
N LYS A 31 -13.36 -12.63 -24.48
CA LYS A 31 -12.02 -12.55 -23.92
C LYS A 31 -12.12 -11.53 -22.80
N HIS A 32 -11.75 -11.95 -21.60
CA HIS A 32 -11.36 -11.01 -20.57
C HIS A 32 -10.10 -10.38 -21.16
N ASP A 33 -10.26 -9.22 -21.81
CA ASP A 33 -9.11 -8.40 -22.14
C ASP A 33 -8.42 -8.16 -20.80
N GLU A 34 -7.19 -8.67 -20.72
CA GLU A 34 -6.27 -8.34 -19.66
C GLU A 34 -6.35 -6.84 -19.45
N ILE A 35 -6.61 -6.46 -18.20
CA ILE A 35 -6.43 -5.09 -17.77
C ILE A 35 -4.96 -4.83 -18.00
N ASP A 36 -4.67 -4.16 -19.11
CA ASP A 36 -3.41 -3.49 -19.33
C ASP A 36 -3.36 -2.40 -18.27
N ASN A 37 -2.90 -2.78 -17.07
CA ASN A 37 -2.47 -1.89 -16.01
C ASN A 37 -1.13 -1.27 -16.45
N SER A 38 -1.12 -0.67 -17.65
CA SER A 38 -0.20 0.39 -18.01
C SER A 38 -0.75 1.72 -17.47
N SER A 39 -1.27 1.71 -16.23
CA SER A 39 -1.26 2.93 -15.43
C SER A 39 0.19 3.15 -15.09
N GLN A 40 0.84 3.98 -15.89
CA GLN A 40 2.05 4.71 -15.54
C GLN A 40 1.80 5.41 -14.20
N GLY A 41 1.89 4.65 -13.10
CA GLY A 41 2.45 5.18 -11.88
C GLY A 41 3.83 5.65 -12.31
N SER A 42 4.15 6.88 -11.96
CA SER A 42 5.50 7.39 -12.07
C SER A 42 6.41 6.62 -11.12
N SER A 43 6.63 5.32 -11.35
CA SER A 43 7.87 4.68 -10.96
C SER A 43 8.88 5.13 -12.00
N HIS A 44 9.36 6.36 -11.83
CA HIS A 44 10.78 6.53 -12.00
C HIS A 44 11.34 5.53 -10.97
N THR A 45 11.73 4.34 -11.41
CA THR A 45 12.43 3.39 -10.55
C THR A 45 13.71 4.10 -10.20
N ASP A 46 13.66 4.83 -9.08
CA ASP A 46 14.79 5.62 -8.64
C ASP A 46 15.96 4.63 -8.50
N PRO A 47 17.13 4.96 -9.09
CA PRO A 47 18.26 4.06 -9.09
C PRO A 47 18.67 3.65 -7.66
N ASP A 48 18.35 4.49 -6.68
CA ASP A 48 18.52 4.22 -5.25
C ASP A 48 17.63 3.06 -4.78
N ILE A 49 16.34 3.02 -5.14
CA ILE A 49 15.45 1.94 -4.71
C ILE A 49 15.93 0.59 -5.25
N ALA A 50 16.37 0.59 -6.51
CA ALA A 50 16.95 -0.60 -7.13
C ALA A 50 18.28 -1.01 -6.47
N ALA A 51 19.11 -0.04 -6.06
CA ALA A 51 20.39 -0.27 -5.39
C ALA A 51 20.25 -0.84 -3.97
N HIS A 52 19.11 -0.69 -3.32
CA HIS A 52 18.87 -1.18 -1.96
C HIS A 52 17.81 -2.28 -1.91
N GLY A 53 17.70 -3.09 -2.97
CA GLY A 53 16.81 -4.27 -2.99
C GLY A 53 15.32 -3.94 -2.86
N GLY A 54 14.87 -2.78 -3.34
CA GLY A 54 13.48 -2.33 -3.25
C GLY A 54 13.16 -1.44 -2.06
N TRP A 55 14.12 -1.17 -1.18
CA TRP A 55 13.92 -0.35 0.01
C TRP A 55 14.06 1.15 -0.30
N TRP A 56 12.98 1.90 -0.06
CA TRP A 56 12.91 3.33 -0.39
C TRP A 56 13.11 4.22 0.84
N LYS A 57 13.67 5.42 0.65
CA LYS A 57 13.97 6.38 1.74
C LYS A 57 12.72 7.09 2.25
N ALA A 58 12.52 7.11 3.57
CA ALA A 58 11.46 7.88 4.20
C ALA A 58 11.64 9.39 3.95
N LYS A 59 10.58 10.06 3.49
CA LYS A 59 10.58 11.53 3.25
C LYS A 59 9.84 12.29 4.33
N LYS A 60 8.82 11.67 4.93
CA LYS A 60 7.99 12.25 5.99
C LYS A 60 7.98 11.35 7.21
N PHE A 61 7.67 11.93 8.36
CA PHE A 61 7.47 11.18 9.60
C PHE A 61 6.32 10.15 9.50
N GLU A 62 5.24 10.53 8.82
CA GLU A 62 4.05 9.68 8.62
C GLU A 62 4.40 8.38 7.89
N ASP A 63 5.41 8.40 7.02
CA ASP A 63 5.85 7.24 6.24
C ASP A 63 6.56 6.21 7.13
N ILE A 64 7.12 6.61 8.27
CA ILE A 64 7.92 5.73 9.15
C ILE A 64 7.00 4.82 9.97
N THR A 65 6.49 3.79 9.31
CA THR A 65 5.63 2.76 9.92
C THR A 65 5.91 1.37 9.34
N GLY A 66 5.76 0.35 10.18
CA GLY A 66 5.94 -1.04 9.76
C GLY A 66 7.41 -1.44 9.68
N ASN A 67 7.80 -2.17 8.65
CA ASN A 67 9.16 -2.70 8.54
C ASN A 67 10.11 -1.64 7.99
N VAL A 68 11.15 -1.36 8.76
CA VAL A 68 12.13 -0.30 8.50
C VAL A 68 13.54 -0.83 8.68
N ALA A 69 14.51 -0.21 7.99
CA ALA A 69 15.93 -0.43 8.21
C ALA A 69 16.62 0.92 8.41
N ILE A 70 17.59 0.97 9.31
CA ILE A 70 18.37 2.18 9.59
C ILE A 70 19.73 2.03 8.91
N GLU A 71 20.02 2.91 7.97
CA GLU A 71 21.30 2.96 7.26
C GLU A 71 22.18 4.09 7.83
N ILE A 72 23.45 3.77 8.09
CA ILE A 72 24.46 4.71 8.60
C ILE A 72 25.67 4.70 7.65
N GLY A 73 25.56 5.48 6.56
CA GLY A 73 26.61 5.63 5.55
C GLY A 73 26.91 4.35 4.76
N ASP A 74 27.45 4.50 3.55
CA ASP A 74 27.99 3.41 2.72
C ASP A 74 27.13 2.13 2.63
N SER A 75 25.79 2.26 2.58
CA SER A 75 24.86 1.12 2.55
C SER A 75 25.03 0.12 3.72
N ARG A 76 25.48 0.60 4.88
CA ARG A 76 25.60 -0.18 6.11
C ARG A 76 24.35 -0.03 6.97
N TYR A 77 23.79 -1.14 7.43
CA TYR A 77 22.56 -1.14 8.22
C TYR A 77 22.78 -1.52 9.68
N VAL A 78 21.91 -1.02 10.55
CA VAL A 78 21.93 -1.39 11.97
C VAL A 78 21.40 -2.82 12.15
N SER A 79 22.27 -3.73 12.60
CA SER A 79 21.96 -5.14 12.91
C SER A 79 21.76 -5.31 14.42
N ALA A 80 20.71 -6.03 14.78
CA ALA A 80 20.50 -6.49 16.15
C ALA A 80 21.33 -7.75 16.41
N VAL A 81 21.97 -7.82 17.58
CA VAL A 81 22.75 -8.98 18.02
C VAL A 81 22.02 -9.70 19.17
N ASP A 82 22.21 -11.01 19.29
CA ASP A 82 21.56 -11.88 20.27
C ASP A 82 21.81 -11.50 21.74
N ASN A 83 22.97 -10.91 22.03
CA ASN A 83 23.36 -10.35 23.33
C ASN A 83 22.55 -9.09 23.73
N GLY A 84 21.67 -8.59 22.86
CA GLY A 84 20.88 -7.39 23.08
C GLY A 84 21.64 -6.08 22.85
N THR A 85 22.73 -6.10 22.07
CA THR A 85 23.39 -4.90 21.54
C THR A 85 23.05 -4.71 20.07
N PHE A 86 23.37 -3.53 19.54
CA PHE A 86 23.24 -3.22 18.12
C PHE A 86 24.60 -2.87 17.55
N ARG A 87 24.86 -3.38 16.35
CA ARG A 87 26.09 -3.13 15.60
C ARG A 87 25.77 -2.62 14.21
N LEU A 88 26.72 -1.93 13.60
CA LEU A 88 26.67 -1.56 12.20
C LEU A 88 27.14 -2.76 11.37
N GLY A 89 26.30 -3.17 10.41
CA GLY A 89 26.60 -4.25 9.48
C GLY A 89 27.68 -3.88 8.47
N GLU A 90 28.17 -4.90 7.76
CA GLU A 90 29.12 -4.69 6.67
C GLU A 90 28.47 -3.91 5.50
N PRO A 91 29.26 -3.17 4.71
CA PRO A 91 28.76 -2.52 3.49
C PRO A 91 28.12 -3.55 2.56
N ARG A 92 26.90 -3.25 2.10
CA ARG A 92 26.17 -4.11 1.15
C ARG A 92 26.53 -3.78 -0.30
N ASP A 93 26.45 -4.81 -1.13
CA ASP A 93 26.56 -4.66 -2.58
C ASP A 93 25.32 -3.98 -3.17
N GLN A 94 25.52 -3.36 -4.34
CA GLN A 94 24.44 -2.65 -5.03
C GLN A 94 23.38 -3.64 -5.52
N GLY A 95 22.16 -3.51 -5.01
CA GLY A 95 21.02 -4.37 -5.31
C GLY A 95 20.53 -5.18 -4.11
N ASP A 96 21.36 -5.30 -3.08
CA ASP A 96 21.03 -6.07 -1.89
C ASP A 96 20.26 -5.22 -0.87
N GLY A 97 19.19 -5.81 -0.33
CA GLY A 97 18.43 -5.22 0.76
C GLY A 97 19.03 -5.56 2.13
N PRO A 98 18.53 -4.94 3.20
CA PRO A 98 18.86 -5.31 4.56
C PRO A 98 18.50 -6.78 4.85
N GLU A 99 19.32 -7.43 5.67
CA GLU A 99 19.09 -8.79 6.16
C GLU A 99 18.02 -8.84 7.25
N ALA A 100 17.52 -10.04 7.54
CA ALA A 100 16.49 -10.24 8.56
C ALA A 100 16.86 -9.69 9.95
N GLU A 101 18.16 -9.69 10.31
CA GLU A 101 18.67 -9.14 11.58
C GLU A 101 18.76 -7.60 11.58
N GLU A 102 18.76 -6.98 10.39
CA GLU A 102 18.84 -5.53 10.18
C GLU A 102 17.46 -4.90 10.00
N ILE A 103 16.42 -5.73 9.81
CA ILE A 103 15.04 -5.29 9.70
C ILE A 103 14.46 -5.05 11.10
N LEU A 104 14.01 -3.82 11.32
CA LEU A 104 13.33 -3.36 12.51
C LEU A 104 11.85 -3.10 12.20
N THR A 105 11.01 -3.04 13.22
CA THR A 105 9.62 -2.58 13.12
C THR A 105 9.49 -1.21 13.78
N ALA A 106 9.15 -0.18 13.01
CA ALA A 106 8.80 1.13 13.53
C ALA A 106 7.32 1.18 13.93
N VAL A 107 7.09 1.63 15.15
CA VAL A 107 5.77 1.87 15.74
C VAL A 107 5.68 3.35 16.08
N GLN A 108 4.70 4.06 15.53
CA GLN A 108 4.43 5.44 15.94
C GLN A 108 3.87 5.47 17.36
N VAL A 109 4.52 6.22 18.24
CA VAL A 109 4.15 6.38 19.66
C VAL A 109 3.41 7.69 19.87
N SER A 110 3.82 8.73 19.16
CA SER A 110 3.16 10.05 19.13
C SER A 110 3.28 10.65 17.73
N ASP A 111 2.74 11.86 17.55
CA ASP A 111 2.85 12.63 16.30
C ASP A 111 4.30 13.01 15.94
N THR A 112 5.25 12.85 16.86
CA THR A 112 6.67 13.19 16.66
C THR A 112 7.65 12.07 17.04
N LYS A 113 7.20 11.03 17.74
CA LYS A 113 8.07 9.98 18.28
C LYS A 113 7.68 8.61 17.76
N ILE A 114 8.70 7.80 17.50
CA ILE A 114 8.60 6.40 17.12
C ILE A 114 9.29 5.51 18.14
N ALA A 115 8.90 4.25 18.19
CA ALA A 115 9.65 3.18 18.84
C ALA A 115 10.10 2.19 17.77
N LEU A 116 11.32 1.67 17.92
CA LEU A 116 11.92 0.74 16.98
C LEU A 116 12.07 -0.61 17.67
N LYS A 117 11.49 -1.66 17.08
CA LYS A 117 11.53 -3.03 17.60
C LYS A 117 12.45 -3.88 16.73
N SER A 118 13.39 -4.60 17.33
CA SER A 118 14.26 -5.53 16.62
C SER A 118 13.54 -6.81 16.21
N GLY A 119 14.14 -7.58 15.29
CA GLY A 119 13.68 -8.92 14.91
C GLY A 119 13.58 -9.90 16.09
N TYR A 120 14.33 -9.66 17.18
CA TYR A 120 14.25 -10.43 18.44
C TYR A 120 13.09 -10.01 19.34
N GLY A 121 12.29 -9.04 18.91
CA GLY A 121 11.12 -8.57 19.62
C GLY A 121 11.39 -7.61 20.76
N LYS A 122 12.59 -7.03 20.82
CA LYS A 122 13.00 -6.07 21.84
C LYS A 122 13.06 -4.66 21.26
N TYR A 123 12.80 -3.65 22.08
CA TYR A 123 12.85 -2.26 21.64
C TYR A 123 14.25 -1.68 21.73
N LEU A 124 14.59 -0.83 20.77
CA LEU A 124 15.80 -0.02 20.74
C LEU A 124 15.74 1.00 21.88
N THR A 125 16.56 0.81 22.90
CA THR A 125 16.62 1.58 24.13
C THR A 125 17.91 2.39 24.15
N VAL A 126 17.83 3.69 24.47
CA VAL A 126 19.02 4.49 24.76
C VAL A 126 19.24 4.58 26.27
N ASP A 127 20.43 4.22 26.71
CA ASP A 127 20.85 4.39 28.09
C ASP A 127 21.34 5.81 28.37
N PRO A 128 21.28 6.28 29.63
CA PRO A 128 21.72 7.63 29.99
C PRO A 128 23.18 7.93 29.62
N ASP A 129 24.02 6.91 29.66
CA ASP A 129 25.45 6.98 29.29
C ASP A 129 25.66 7.14 27.77
N GLY A 130 24.62 6.86 26.98
CA GLY A 130 24.62 6.97 25.52
C GLY A 130 24.75 5.63 24.79
N ASP A 131 24.82 4.51 25.50
CA ASP A 131 24.81 3.18 24.89
C ASP A 131 23.42 2.85 24.34
N VAL A 132 23.37 2.10 23.24
CA VAL A 132 22.11 1.67 22.62
C VAL A 132 21.95 0.16 22.73
N THR A 133 20.89 -0.27 23.41
CA THR A 133 20.63 -1.69 23.71
C THR A 133 19.22 -2.12 23.34
N GLY A 134 19.02 -3.42 23.20
CA GLY A 134 17.78 -4.05 22.74
C GLY A 134 17.25 -5.04 23.75
N LYS A 135 16.97 -4.59 24.98
CA LYS A 135 16.57 -5.48 26.09
C LYS A 135 15.11 -5.31 26.53
N ALA A 136 14.52 -4.15 26.26
CA ALA A 136 13.16 -3.83 26.70
C ALA A 136 12.09 -4.55 25.87
N GLU A 137 11.03 -5.06 26.51
CA GLU A 137 9.87 -5.67 25.85
C GLU A 137 8.69 -4.71 25.69
N ALA A 138 8.77 -3.54 26.31
CA ALA A 138 7.73 -2.54 26.33
C ALA A 138 8.29 -1.18 25.93
N ILE A 139 7.44 -0.35 25.34
CA ILE A 139 7.78 1.01 24.96
C ILE A 139 7.68 1.88 26.22
N GLY A 140 8.84 2.28 26.76
CA GLY A 140 8.96 3.26 27.82
C GLY A 140 9.44 4.62 27.27
N MET A 141 10.02 5.44 28.16
CA MET A 141 10.59 6.72 27.76
C MET A 141 11.91 6.57 27.02
N ARG A 142 12.68 5.52 27.31
CA ARG A 142 14.02 5.28 26.73
C ARG A 142 13.97 4.63 25.35
N GLU A 143 12.84 4.06 25.01
CA GLU A 143 12.55 3.41 23.73
C GLU A 143 11.94 4.36 22.70
N GLN A 144 11.71 5.62 23.09
CA GLN A 144 11.16 6.65 22.23
C GLN A 144 12.27 7.41 21.52
N TRP A 145 12.18 7.43 20.20
CA TRP A 145 13.08 8.10 19.28
C TRP A 145 12.33 9.16 18.50
N GLU A 146 13.00 10.26 18.20
CA GLU A 146 12.44 11.40 17.47
C GLU A 146 13.22 11.60 16.17
N PRO A 147 12.63 11.24 15.01
CA PRO A 147 13.22 11.50 13.71
C PRO A 147 13.23 13.00 13.41
N VAL A 148 14.39 13.56 13.10
CA VAL A 148 14.57 14.98 12.77
C VAL A 148 14.97 15.09 11.31
N PHE A 149 14.18 15.79 10.51
CA PHE A 149 14.44 16.07 9.10
C PHE A 149 14.88 17.53 8.92
N GLN A 150 16.03 17.75 8.29
CA GLN A 150 16.56 19.09 8.04
C GLN A 150 17.36 19.12 6.73
N ASP A 151 17.04 20.04 5.81
CA ASP A 151 17.75 20.22 4.54
C ASP A 151 17.94 18.93 3.71
N GLY A 152 16.93 18.05 3.73
CA GLY A 152 16.97 16.75 3.05
C GLY A 152 17.84 15.69 3.74
N LYS A 153 18.43 16.01 4.89
CA LYS A 153 19.13 15.08 5.78
C LYS A 153 18.19 14.66 6.90
N MET A 154 18.50 13.51 7.50
CA MET A 154 17.75 12.99 8.62
C MET A 154 18.71 12.52 9.71
N ALA A 155 18.33 12.75 10.97
CA ALA A 155 19.01 12.23 12.15
C ALA A 155 17.98 11.65 13.11
N LEU A 156 18.40 10.73 13.98
CA LEU A 156 17.51 10.12 14.98
C LEU A 156 17.91 10.56 16.38
N ASN A 157 17.04 11.33 17.04
CA ASN A 157 17.27 11.83 18.39
C ASN A 157 16.74 10.83 19.43
N GLY A 158 17.59 10.44 20.38
CA GLY A 158 17.23 9.56 21.49
C GLY A 158 16.55 10.31 22.64
N SER A 159 16.02 9.56 23.60
CA SER A 159 15.39 10.14 24.80
C SER A 159 16.34 10.95 25.68
N ASN A 160 17.66 10.78 25.49
CA ASN A 160 18.72 11.53 26.17
C ASN A 160 19.01 12.90 25.51
N GLY A 161 18.33 13.25 24.41
CA GLY A 161 18.53 14.50 23.69
C GLY A 161 19.80 14.53 22.84
N LYS A 162 20.33 13.35 22.48
CA LYS A 162 21.51 13.17 21.63
C LYS A 162 21.13 12.37 20.37
N PHE A 163 21.97 12.42 19.35
CA PHE A 163 21.73 11.74 18.08
C PHE A 163 22.42 10.39 18.01
N LEU A 164 21.75 9.44 17.36
CA LEU A 164 22.26 8.10 17.06
C LEU A 164 23.39 8.17 16.02
N SER A 165 24.48 7.47 16.29
CA SER A 165 25.62 7.29 15.39
C SER A 165 26.31 5.94 15.64
N ALA A 166 27.28 5.60 14.80
CA ALA A 166 28.14 4.43 15.00
C ALA A 166 29.54 4.88 15.45
N ASN A 167 30.13 4.16 16.41
CA ASN A 167 31.50 4.39 16.86
C ASN A 167 32.52 3.72 15.92
N ARG A 168 33.82 3.75 16.27
CA ARG A 168 34.89 3.14 15.46
C ARG A 168 34.91 1.62 15.49
N ASP A 169 34.27 1.03 16.51
CA ASP A 169 34.14 -0.40 16.71
C ASP A 169 32.81 -0.92 16.12
N ASP A 170 32.16 -0.11 15.26
CA ASP A 170 30.86 -0.37 14.64
C ASP A 170 29.72 -0.62 15.66
N GLU A 171 29.85 -0.14 16.89
CA GLU A 171 28.76 -0.18 17.88
C GLU A 171 27.87 1.05 17.75
N ILE A 172 26.57 0.86 17.96
CA ILE A 172 25.59 1.94 17.89
C ILE A 172 25.55 2.68 19.22
N VAL A 173 25.73 3.99 19.16
CA VAL A 173 25.80 4.89 20.31
C VAL A 173 24.98 6.15 20.08
N CYS A 174 24.69 6.88 21.15
CA CYS A 174 23.88 8.09 21.15
C CYS A 174 24.54 9.14 22.05
N LEU A 175 25.67 9.69 21.59
CA LEU A 175 26.58 10.50 22.39
C LEU A 175 26.57 11.99 22.02
N SER A 176 26.40 12.31 20.74
CA SER A 176 26.54 13.68 20.24
C SER A 176 25.24 14.48 20.38
N SER A 177 25.30 15.67 20.95
CA SER A 177 24.15 16.59 20.99
C SER A 177 23.93 17.37 19.69
N LYS A 178 24.82 17.23 18.71
CA LYS A 178 24.71 17.92 17.41
C LYS A 178 24.74 16.89 16.29
N ALA A 179 23.83 17.04 15.33
CA ALA A 179 23.85 16.24 14.11
C ALA A 179 25.00 16.70 13.21
N GLY A 180 26.15 16.01 13.29
CA GLY A 180 27.27 16.14 12.37
C GLY A 180 27.14 15.19 11.19
N GLU A 181 28.24 14.90 10.51
CA GLU A 181 28.23 14.01 9.35
C GLU A 181 28.02 12.54 9.74
N GLN A 182 28.45 12.14 10.94
CA GLN A 182 28.37 10.76 11.43
C GLN A 182 27.00 10.42 12.04
N GLU A 183 26.23 11.45 12.41
CA GLU A 183 24.88 11.34 12.97
C GLU A 183 23.78 11.42 11.89
N ILE A 184 24.16 11.67 10.62
CA ILE A 184 23.21 11.62 9.51
C ILE A 184 22.94 10.17 9.16
N ILE A 185 21.67 9.78 9.23
CA ILE A 185 21.21 8.43 8.96
C ILE A 185 20.09 8.45 7.92
N GLN A 186 19.77 7.30 7.33
CA GLN A 186 18.64 7.13 6.42
C GLN A 186 17.74 6.01 6.93
N ILE A 187 16.44 6.26 7.05
CA ILE A 187 15.46 5.22 7.35
C ILE A 187 14.88 4.77 6.03
N ARG A 188 15.05 3.48 5.75
CA ARG A 188 14.50 2.84 4.57
C ARG A 188 13.28 2.02 4.94
N LEU A 189 12.33 1.97 4.02
CA LEU A 189 11.03 1.35 4.18
C LEU A 189 10.85 0.29 3.09
N ASN A 190 10.28 -0.85 3.48
CA ASN A 190 9.81 -1.87 2.54
C ASN A 190 8.28 -1.96 2.51
N THR A 191 7.61 -1.08 3.24
CA THR A 191 6.15 -0.92 3.13
C THR A 191 5.85 -0.53 1.69
N SER A 192 5.06 -1.36 1.02
CA SER A 192 4.48 -1.03 -0.28
C SER A 192 3.80 0.32 -0.12
N LEU A 193 4.27 1.31 -0.88
CA LEU A 193 3.61 2.59 -1.02
C LEU A 193 2.29 2.36 -1.78
N GLU A 194 1.35 1.61 -1.20
CA GLU A 194 -0.04 1.58 -1.61
C GLU A 194 -0.67 2.89 -1.17
N VAL A 195 -0.12 4.00 -1.66
CA VAL A 195 -0.93 5.20 -1.84
C VAL A 195 -1.90 4.80 -2.93
N ASP A 196 -3.04 4.30 -2.50
CA ASP A 196 -4.20 4.03 -3.33
C ASP A 196 -4.35 5.29 -4.21
N PRO A 197 -4.04 5.28 -5.52
CA PRO A 197 -3.98 6.49 -6.35
C PRO A 197 -5.33 7.23 -6.46
N LEU A 198 -6.34 6.62 -5.82
CA LEU A 198 -7.72 6.97 -5.76
C LEU A 198 -8.13 7.46 -4.36
N GLU A 199 -7.24 7.65 -3.38
CA GLU A 199 -7.60 8.17 -2.03
C GLU A 199 -8.25 9.56 -2.11
N ASN A 200 -7.71 10.43 -2.97
CA ASN A 200 -8.29 11.74 -3.26
C ASN A 200 -9.55 11.67 -4.14
N ILE A 201 -9.92 10.48 -4.63
CA ILE A 201 -11.07 10.26 -5.51
C ILE A 201 -12.16 9.57 -4.69
N PRO A 202 -13.33 10.20 -4.49
CA PRO A 202 -14.45 9.59 -3.79
C PRO A 202 -14.72 8.18 -4.31
N LYS A 203 -15.08 7.23 -3.42
CA LYS A 203 -15.33 5.81 -3.79
C LYS A 203 -16.35 5.69 -4.94
N GLU A 204 -17.25 6.67 -5.07
CA GLU A 204 -18.25 6.80 -6.13
C GLU A 204 -17.67 7.07 -7.52
N GLU A 205 -16.47 7.65 -7.61
CA GLU A 205 -15.77 7.94 -8.88
C GLU A 205 -14.72 6.89 -9.24
N ARG A 206 -14.44 5.95 -8.31
CA ARG A 206 -13.57 4.80 -8.52
C ARG A 206 -14.28 3.78 -9.42
N GLY A 207 -14.06 3.88 -10.74
CA GLY A 207 -14.55 2.87 -11.69
C GLY A 207 -14.83 3.40 -13.08
N LYS A 208 -15.47 2.56 -13.89
CA LYS A 208 -15.92 2.94 -15.24
C LYS A 208 -17.09 3.91 -15.14
N VAL A 209 -17.19 4.86 -16.07
CA VAL A 209 -18.23 5.92 -16.10
C VAL A 209 -19.68 5.38 -15.98
N LYS A 210 -19.92 4.14 -16.43
CA LYS A 210 -21.23 3.48 -16.28
C LYS A 210 -21.49 2.98 -14.86
N GLU A 211 -20.47 2.52 -14.15
CA GLU A 211 -20.56 2.04 -12.77
C GLU A 211 -20.70 3.20 -11.79
N THR A 212 -20.03 4.33 -12.07
CA THR A 212 -20.18 5.58 -11.29
C THR A 212 -21.61 6.12 -11.39
N GLU A 213 -22.22 6.12 -12.58
CA GLU A 213 -23.63 6.51 -12.77
C GLU A 213 -24.58 5.58 -12.00
N ILE A 214 -24.35 4.26 -12.04
CA ILE A 214 -25.18 3.28 -11.32
C ILE A 214 -25.06 3.44 -9.80
N ASN A 215 -23.84 3.62 -9.27
CA ASN A 215 -23.61 3.81 -7.84
C ASN A 215 -24.24 5.12 -7.35
N TYR A 216 -24.14 6.18 -8.14
CA TYR A 216 -24.77 7.46 -7.85
C TYR A 216 -26.31 7.35 -7.82
N VAL A 217 -26.92 6.73 -8.84
CA VAL A 217 -28.37 6.49 -8.87
C VAL A 217 -28.84 5.63 -7.70
N LYS A 218 -28.09 4.59 -7.33
CA LYS A 218 -28.43 3.75 -6.15
C LYS A 218 -28.43 4.52 -4.83
N LYS A 219 -27.58 5.54 -4.68
CA LYS A 219 -27.45 6.33 -3.45
C LYS A 219 -28.61 7.33 -3.29
N PHE A 220 -29.10 7.88 -4.40
CA PHE A 220 -30.06 8.99 -4.39
C PHE A 220 -31.48 8.64 -4.88
N GLN A 221 -31.69 7.48 -5.49
CA GLN A 221 -33.04 7.02 -5.88
C GLN A 221 -33.75 6.35 -4.69
N SER A 222 -34.88 6.92 -4.26
CA SER A 222 -35.71 6.32 -3.21
C SER A 222 -36.42 5.05 -3.69
N PHE A 223 -36.39 4.02 -2.86
CA PHE A 223 -36.69 2.62 -3.22
C PHE A 223 -38.18 2.24 -3.23
N GLN A 224 -39.10 3.18 -3.44
CA GLN A 224 -40.54 2.85 -3.40
C GLN A 224 -40.92 1.82 -4.49
N ASP A 225 -40.26 1.89 -5.67
CA ASP A 225 -40.57 1.04 -6.83
C ASP A 225 -39.66 -0.20 -7.02
N ARG A 226 -38.65 -0.42 -6.17
CA ARG A 226 -37.61 -1.48 -6.29
C ARG A 226 -36.90 -1.61 -7.67
N LYS A 227 -37.13 -0.68 -8.60
CA LYS A 227 -36.59 -0.70 -9.96
C LYS A 227 -35.58 0.43 -10.13
N LEU A 228 -34.33 0.07 -10.39
CA LEU A 228 -33.27 1.01 -10.75
C LEU A 228 -33.58 1.63 -12.12
N LYS A 229 -33.77 2.95 -12.19
CA LYS A 229 -33.96 3.67 -13.46
C LYS A 229 -32.67 4.44 -13.77
N VAL A 230 -31.95 4.00 -14.80
CA VAL A 230 -30.72 4.64 -15.31
C VAL A 230 -31.05 5.35 -16.62
N SER A 231 -30.33 6.43 -16.93
CA SER A 231 -30.52 7.18 -18.17
C SER A 231 -30.26 6.28 -19.39
N LYS A 232 -31.01 6.49 -20.48
CA LYS A 232 -30.79 5.81 -21.78
C LYS A 232 -29.80 6.57 -22.67
N GLU A 233 -29.35 7.73 -22.23
CA GLU A 233 -28.48 8.62 -22.99
C GLU A 233 -27.07 8.07 -23.10
N ASP A 234 -26.37 8.51 -24.16
CA ASP A 234 -25.05 8.02 -24.45
C ASP A 234 -24.01 8.51 -23.43
N VAL A 235 -23.02 7.69 -23.10
CA VAL A 235 -22.06 7.96 -22.00
C VAL A 235 -20.98 8.98 -22.42
N SER A 236 -21.08 9.52 -23.63
CA SER A 236 -20.12 10.43 -24.25
C SER A 236 -20.11 11.80 -23.58
N SER A 237 -21.26 12.32 -23.15
CA SER A 237 -21.36 13.56 -22.38
C SER A 237 -20.70 13.43 -21.00
N LEU A 238 -20.95 12.33 -20.30
CA LEU A 238 -20.33 12.03 -19.01
C LEU A 238 -18.79 11.91 -19.10
N LYS A 239 -18.26 11.41 -20.22
CA LYS A 239 -16.82 11.36 -20.47
C LYS A 239 -16.21 12.76 -20.68
N LYS A 240 -16.93 13.68 -21.32
CA LYS A 240 -16.51 15.08 -21.48
C LYS A 240 -16.58 15.82 -20.15
N ALA A 241 -17.69 15.67 -19.43
CA ALA A 241 -17.90 16.25 -18.12
C ALA A 241 -16.85 15.80 -17.08
N LYS A 242 -16.38 14.54 -17.17
CA LYS A 242 -15.27 14.04 -16.35
C LYS A 242 -13.93 14.73 -16.64
N LYS A 243 -13.69 15.19 -17.86
CA LYS A 243 -12.48 15.95 -18.23
C LYS A 243 -12.58 17.43 -17.86
N GLU A 244 -13.79 17.98 -17.90
CA GLU A 244 -14.08 19.40 -17.66
C GLU A 244 -14.38 19.72 -16.18
N GLY A 245 -14.48 18.70 -15.31
CA GLY A 245 -14.72 18.87 -13.87
C GLY A 245 -16.19 19.02 -13.47
N ILE A 246 -17.12 19.07 -14.44
CA ILE A 246 -18.57 19.23 -14.24
C ILE A 246 -19.33 17.87 -14.18
N PHE A 247 -18.64 16.81 -13.75
CA PHE A 247 -19.18 15.46 -13.76
C PHE A 247 -20.43 15.28 -12.89
N HIS A 248 -20.47 15.92 -11.73
CA HIS A 248 -21.57 15.80 -10.78
C HIS A 248 -22.83 16.56 -11.23
N GLU A 249 -22.66 17.73 -11.84
CA GLU A 249 -23.77 18.53 -12.39
C GLU A 249 -24.46 17.78 -13.51
N THR A 250 -23.70 17.20 -14.44
CA THR A 250 -24.26 16.41 -15.54
C THR A 250 -24.92 15.10 -15.08
N LEU A 251 -24.49 14.50 -13.96
CA LEU A 251 -25.20 13.37 -13.35
C LEU A 251 -26.53 13.78 -12.71
N LEU A 252 -26.56 14.95 -12.06
CA LEU A 252 -27.79 15.51 -11.48
C LEU A 252 -28.80 15.88 -12.57
N ASP A 253 -28.37 16.52 -13.65
CA ASP A 253 -29.22 16.84 -14.80
C ASP A 253 -29.87 15.59 -15.39
N ARG A 254 -29.11 14.49 -15.51
CA ARG A 254 -29.67 13.20 -15.96
C ARG A 254 -30.72 12.64 -15.00
N GLN A 255 -30.51 12.79 -13.70
CA GLN A 255 -31.51 12.37 -12.72
C GLN A 255 -32.77 13.22 -12.78
N VAL A 256 -32.61 14.55 -12.85
CA VAL A 256 -33.73 15.48 -12.99
C VAL A 256 -34.52 15.13 -14.24
N MET A 257 -33.85 14.93 -15.38
CA MET A 257 -34.48 14.53 -16.65
C MET A 257 -35.27 13.22 -16.55
N ILE A 258 -34.76 12.22 -15.81
CA ILE A 258 -35.50 10.98 -15.56
C ILE A 258 -36.74 11.25 -14.71
N LEU A 259 -36.63 12.10 -13.68
CA LEU A 259 -37.74 12.47 -12.81
C LEU A 259 -38.82 13.27 -13.56
N THR A 260 -38.45 14.28 -14.35
CA THR A 260 -39.39 15.05 -15.18
C THR A 260 -40.04 14.19 -16.25
N CYS A 261 -39.29 13.28 -16.88
CA CYS A 261 -39.88 12.34 -17.84
C CYS A 261 -40.96 11.44 -17.21
N ILE A 262 -40.81 11.05 -15.94
CA ILE A 262 -41.83 10.26 -15.22
C ILE A 262 -43.09 11.10 -14.98
N LEU A 263 -42.93 12.33 -14.50
CA LEU A 263 -44.06 13.22 -14.21
C LEU A 263 -44.83 13.62 -15.49
N CYS A 264 -44.15 13.80 -16.63
CA CYS A 264 -44.80 14.07 -17.91
C CYS A 264 -45.52 12.84 -18.50
N PHE A 265 -45.01 11.63 -18.28
CA PHE A 265 -45.67 10.41 -18.78
C PHE A 265 -46.94 10.09 -17.98
N ASP A 266 -46.97 10.36 -16.68
CA ASP A 266 -48.18 10.18 -15.85
C ASP A 266 -49.26 11.23 -16.17
N GLN A 267 -48.90 12.45 -16.58
CA GLN A 267 -49.88 13.44 -17.04
C GLN A 267 -50.46 13.15 -18.43
N SER A 268 -49.80 12.30 -19.23
CA SER A 268 -50.28 11.94 -20.57
C SER A 268 -51.31 10.79 -20.57
N ILE A 269 -51.57 10.18 -19.41
CA ILE A 269 -52.57 9.11 -19.22
C ILE A 269 -53.89 9.66 -18.63
N LEU A 270 -53.95 10.97 -18.36
CA LEU A 270 -55.13 11.66 -17.81
C LEU A 270 -55.92 12.48 -18.84
N PHE A 271 -55.82 12.15 -20.13
CA PHE A 271 -56.75 12.62 -21.17
C PHE A 271 -57.30 11.46 -22.00
#